data_AF-A0A0G1PG21-F1
#
_entry.id   AF-A0A0G1PG21-F1
#
_cell.length_a   1.000
_cell.length_b   1.000
_cell.length_c   1.000
_cell.angle_alpha   90.00
_cell.angle_beta   90.00
_cell.angle_gamma   90.00
#
_symmetry.space_group_name_H-M   'P 1'
#
loop_
_entity.id
_entity.type
_entity.pdbx_description
1 polymer ?
#
loop_
_entity_poly.entity_id
_entity_poly.type
_entity_poly.pdbx_seq_one_letter_code
_entity_poly.pdbx_strand_id
1 'polypeptide(L)'
;MNEFNNLANVIKVFGLSAFSFALAIFWTPALTHYLYKYKLWRKDVRQMSPDGSRTPLFAALHKDRETSVPRLGGVLVWLTVLFVALFFWIAAKVFDVDFFGKANFLSRNQTWLPLFTMLAAS
;
A
#
# COMPACT_ATOMS: atom_id res chain seq x y z
N MET A 1 20.12 7.25 -29.09
CA MET A 1 18.69 6.95 -28.87
C MET A 1 18.43 6.05 -27.65
N ASN A 2 19.23 5.01 -27.40
CA ASN A 2 19.02 4.11 -26.26
C ASN A 2 19.21 4.77 -24.89
N GLU A 3 20.20 5.67 -24.74
CA GLU A 3 20.47 6.34 -23.46
C GLU A 3 19.33 7.27 -23.01
N PHE A 4 18.75 8.05 -23.92
CA PHE A 4 17.60 8.91 -23.62
C PHE A 4 16.37 8.12 -23.17
N ASN A 5 16.12 6.95 -23.79
CA ASN A 5 15.02 6.08 -23.39
C ASN A 5 15.26 5.45 -22.01
N ASN A 6 16.51 5.08 -21.71
CA ASN A 6 16.88 4.57 -20.40
C ASN A 6 16.70 5.64 -19.31
N LEU A 7 17.16 6.87 -19.57
CA LEU A 7 16.97 7.99 -18.66
C LEU A 7 15.48 8.25 -18.38
N ALA A 8 14.64 8.26 -19.43
CA ALA A 8 13.20 8.46 -19.28
C ALA A 8 12.54 7.33 -18.46
N ASN A 9 12.98 6.08 -18.63
CA ASN A 9 12.48 4.95 -17.84
C ASN A 9 12.87 5.09 -16.35
N VAL A 10 14.10 5.50 -16.06
CA VAL A 10 14.57 5.74 -14.69
C VAL A 10 13.75 6.85 -14.05
N ILE A 11 13.60 8.01 -14.72
CA ILE A 11 12.81 9.14 -14.21
C ILE A 11 11.36 8.72 -13.96
N LYS A 12 10.76 7.95 -14.88
CA LYS A 12 9.40 7.44 -14.71
C LYS A 12 9.29 6.57 -13.46
N VAL A 13 10.18 5.60 -13.27
CA VAL A 13 10.11 4.66 -12.14
C VAL A 13 10.33 5.41 -10.82
N PHE A 14 11.42 6.16 -10.69
CA PHE A 14 11.70 6.90 -9.45
C PHE A 14 10.68 8.00 -9.19
N GLY A 15 10.19 8.67 -10.24
CA GLY A 15 9.15 9.68 -10.13
C GLY A 15 7.84 9.09 -9.62
N LEU A 16 7.40 7.94 -10.15
CA LEU A 16 6.22 7.23 -9.67
C LEU A 16 6.41 6.72 -8.24
N SER A 17 7.59 6.21 -7.89
CA SER A 17 7.91 5.76 -6.53
C SER A 17 7.87 6.91 -5.53
N ALA A 18 8.53 8.04 -5.84
CA ALA A 18 8.54 9.21 -4.97
C ALA A 18 7.13 9.82 -4.82
N PHE A 19 6.37 9.90 -5.91
CA PHE A 19 4.99 10.38 -5.89
C PHE A 19 4.10 9.48 -5.01
N SER A 20 4.18 8.15 -5.21
CA SER A 20 3.40 7.19 -4.42
C SER A 20 3.76 7.24 -2.94
N PHE A 21 5.06 7.40 -2.62
CA PHE A 21 5.55 7.53 -1.26
C PHE A 21 5.03 8.81 -0.58
N ALA A 22 5.17 9.97 -1.25
CA ALA A 22 4.68 11.24 -0.75
C ALA A 22 3.16 11.20 -0.52
N LEU A 23 2.43 10.62 -1.47
CA LEU A 23 0.99 10.41 -1.35
C LEU A 23 0.67 9.55 -0.12
N ALA A 24 1.32 8.38 0.02
CA ALA A 24 1.11 7.49 1.16
C ALA A 24 1.32 8.19 2.51
N ILE A 25 2.40 8.96 2.66
CA ILE A 25 2.64 9.75 3.88
C ILE A 25 1.52 10.76 4.11
N PHE A 26 1.09 11.46 3.05
CA PHE A 26 0.08 12.51 3.15
C PHE A 26 -1.27 11.98 3.66
N TRP A 27 -1.70 10.80 3.21
CA TRP A 27 -2.99 10.24 3.62
C TRP A 27 -2.92 9.28 4.82
N THR A 28 -1.72 8.90 5.26
CA THR A 28 -1.49 8.14 6.51
C THR A 28 -2.25 8.71 7.71
N PRO A 29 -2.18 10.01 8.06
CA PRO A 29 -2.88 10.54 9.24
C PRO A 29 -4.40 10.35 9.14
N ALA A 30 -4.99 10.47 7.95
CA ALA A 30 -6.41 10.24 7.73
C ALA A 30 -6.78 8.77 7.98
N LEU A 31 -6.00 7.83 7.43
CA LEU A 31 -6.20 6.41 7.67
C LEU A 31 -6.07 6.08 9.17
N THR A 32 -4.97 6.51 9.78
CA THR A 32 -4.67 6.26 11.18
C THR A 32 -5.77 6.79 12.10
N HIS A 33 -6.33 7.98 11.83
CA HIS A 33 -7.46 8.51 12.58
C HIS A 33 -8.66 7.54 12.59
N TYR A 34 -9.06 7.03 11.42
CA TYR A 34 -10.17 6.07 11.33
C TYR A 34 -9.84 4.72 11.97
N LEU A 35 -8.60 4.24 11.81
CA LEU A 35 -8.16 2.99 12.42
C LEU A 35 -8.25 3.03 13.95
N TYR A 36 -7.85 4.16 14.57
CA TYR A 36 -8.00 4.37 16.01
C TYR A 36 -9.46 4.57 16.41
N LYS A 37 -10.23 5.37 15.66
CA LYS A 37 -11.66 5.64 15.92
C LYS A 37 -12.48 4.36 15.98
N TYR A 38 -12.28 3.45 15.05
CA TYR A 38 -12.99 2.16 14.99
C TYR A 38 -12.29 1.03 15.72
N LYS A 39 -11.18 1.32 16.42
CA LYS A 39 -10.42 0.35 17.22
C LYS A 39 -10.02 -0.88 16.39
N LEU A 40 -9.51 -0.67 15.16
CA LEU A 40 -9.17 -1.71 14.18
C LEU A 40 -7.82 -2.36 14.51
N TRP A 41 -7.76 -2.96 15.69
CA TRP A 41 -6.64 -3.70 16.26
C TRP A 41 -7.10 -5.07 16.76
N ARG A 42 -6.16 -5.87 17.28
CA ARG A 42 -6.47 -7.19 17.85
C ARG A 42 -7.33 -7.06 19.10
N LYS A 43 -8.47 -7.73 19.16
CA LYS A 43 -9.36 -7.66 20.34
C LYS A 43 -8.84 -8.50 21.51
N ASP A 44 -8.24 -9.65 21.20
CA ASP A 44 -7.73 -10.59 22.19
C ASP A 44 -6.24 -10.89 21.98
N VAL A 45 -5.50 -10.89 23.08
CA VAL A 45 -4.07 -11.21 23.12
C VAL A 45 -3.84 -12.68 22.78
N ARG A 46 -2.70 -13.02 22.19
CA ARG A 46 -2.34 -14.42 21.94
C ARG A 46 -2.28 -15.23 23.25
N GLN A 47 -3.11 -16.26 23.35
CA GLN A 47 -3.19 -17.16 24.52
C GLN A 47 -2.44 -18.49 24.34
N MET A 48 -2.11 -18.84 23.09
CA MET A 48 -1.51 -20.13 22.72
C MET A 48 -0.17 -19.91 22.00
N SER A 49 0.83 -20.69 22.39
CA SER A 49 2.11 -20.82 21.69
C SER A 49 1.93 -21.60 20.38
N PRO A 50 2.90 -21.52 19.45
CA PRO A 50 2.94 -22.39 18.27
C PRO A 50 2.89 -23.89 18.60
N ASP A 51 3.38 -24.28 19.79
CA ASP A 51 3.42 -25.66 20.27
C ASP A 51 2.11 -26.08 20.98
N GLY A 52 1.08 -25.23 20.98
CA GLY A 52 -0.22 -25.51 21.60
C GLY A 52 -0.28 -25.33 23.12
N SER A 53 0.82 -24.90 23.76
CA SER A 53 0.86 -24.59 25.19
C SER A 53 0.29 -23.20 25.49
N ARG A 54 -0.31 -23.03 26.68
CA ARG A 54 -0.81 -21.71 27.12
C ARG A 54 0.35 -20.77 27.42
N THR A 55 0.21 -19.49 27.05
CA THR A 55 1.23 -18.46 27.25
C THR A 55 0.78 -17.36 28.23
N PRO A 56 0.57 -17.67 29.53
CA PRO A 56 0.02 -16.72 30.50
C PRO A 56 0.95 -15.53 30.75
N LEU A 57 2.27 -15.74 30.76
CA LEU A 57 3.25 -14.67 30.95
C LEU A 57 3.31 -13.72 29.74
N PHE A 58 3.27 -14.26 28.53
CA PHE A 58 3.22 -13.45 27.30
C PHE A 58 1.94 -12.61 27.25
N ALA A 59 0.80 -13.23 27.56
CA ALA A 59 -0.49 -12.56 27.59
C ALA A 59 -0.53 -11.44 28.64
N ALA A 60 0.06 -11.65 29.82
CA ALA A 60 0.16 -10.63 30.86
C ALA A 60 1.05 -9.44 30.44
N LEU A 61 2.20 -9.71 29.81
CA LEU A 61 3.17 -8.68 29.43
C LEU A 61 2.79 -7.90 28.17
N HIS A 62 2.00 -8.48 27.26
CA HIS A 62 1.68 -7.88 25.95
C HIS A 62 0.23 -7.43 25.82
N LYS A 63 -0.54 -7.48 26.91
CA LYS A 63 -1.98 -7.17 26.90
C LYS A 63 -2.31 -5.80 26.35
N ASP A 64 -1.61 -4.79 26.84
CA ASP A 64 -1.91 -3.40 26.50
C ASP A 64 -1.37 -3.01 25.12
N ARG A 65 -0.29 -3.65 24.66
CA ARG A 65 0.34 -3.38 23.37
C ARG A 65 -0.43 -4.03 22.21
N GLU A 66 -0.81 -5.31 22.34
CA GLU A 66 -1.52 -5.99 21.25
C GLU A 66 -2.94 -5.43 21.02
N THR A 67 -3.52 -4.80 22.04
CA THR A 67 -4.90 -4.27 22.03
C THR A 67 -5.00 -2.77 21.80
N SER A 68 -3.89 -2.09 21.48
CA SER A 68 -3.87 -0.64 21.22
C SER A 68 -3.29 -0.25 19.86
N VAL A 69 -2.59 -1.16 19.18
CA VAL A 69 -1.91 -0.87 17.90
C VAL A 69 -2.77 -1.32 16.71
N PRO A 70 -3.16 -0.43 15.80
CA PRO A 70 -3.88 -0.79 14.58
C PRO A 70 -3.10 -1.75 13.68
N ARG A 71 -3.80 -2.71 13.04
CA ARG A 71 -3.14 -3.75 12.21
C ARG A 71 -3.49 -3.70 10.72
N LEU A 72 -4.34 -2.77 10.28
CA LEU A 72 -4.75 -2.64 8.87
C LEU A 72 -3.83 -1.70 8.07
N GLY A 73 -2.51 -1.81 8.27
CA GLY A 73 -1.52 -1.01 7.53
C GLY A 73 -1.48 -1.34 6.03
N GLY A 74 -1.82 -2.58 5.65
CA GLY A 74 -1.85 -3.01 4.23
C GLY A 74 -2.80 -2.18 3.37
N VAL A 75 -3.86 -1.63 3.97
CA VAL A 75 -4.78 -0.68 3.32
C VAL A 75 -4.05 0.52 2.75
N LEU A 76 -2.99 0.98 3.44
CA LEU A 76 -2.15 2.07 2.97
C LEU A 76 -1.47 1.76 1.62
N VAL A 77 -1.11 0.51 1.40
CA VAL A 77 -0.39 0.10 0.19
C VAL A 77 -1.34 -0.04 -0.99
N TRP A 78 -2.35 -0.90 -0.87
CA TRP A 78 -3.18 -1.23 -2.03
C TRP A 78 -4.07 -0.06 -2.49
N LEU A 79 -4.60 0.76 -1.56
CA LEU A 79 -5.34 1.97 -1.94
C LEU A 79 -4.46 2.98 -2.65
N THR A 80 -3.22 3.18 -2.19
CA THR A 80 -2.27 4.09 -2.86
C THR A 80 -1.98 3.60 -4.28
N VAL A 81 -1.66 2.31 -4.44
CA VAL A 81 -1.36 1.72 -5.76
C VAL A 81 -2.55 1.86 -6.70
N LEU A 82 -3.77 1.54 -6.23
CA LEU A 82 -4.98 1.62 -7.02
C LEU A 82 -5.30 3.07 -7.42
N PHE A 83 -5.16 4.02 -6.49
CA PHE A 83 -5.32 5.45 -6.77
C PHE A 83 -4.32 5.92 -7.83
N VAL A 84 -3.03 5.63 -7.67
CA VAL A 84 -1.98 6.06 -8.60
C VAL A 84 -2.22 5.44 -9.99
N ALA A 85 -2.63 4.17 -10.05
CA ALA A 85 -2.95 3.49 -11.30
C ALA A 85 -4.09 4.19 -12.06
N LEU A 86 -5.20 4.48 -11.37
CA LEU A 86 -6.35 5.17 -11.96
C LEU A 86 -6.01 6.62 -12.32
N PHE A 87 -5.29 7.32 -11.44
CA PHE A 87 -4.87 8.71 -11.67
C PHE A 87 -4.06 8.85 -12.97
N PHE A 88 -3.02 8.05 -13.16
CA PHE A 88 -2.20 8.11 -14.37
C PHE A 88 -2.91 7.58 -15.61
N TRP A 89 -3.83 6.62 -15.46
CA TRP A 89 -4.68 6.16 -16.56
C TRP A 89 -5.63 7.25 -17.05
N ILE A 90 -6.32 7.95 -16.13
CA ILE A 90 -7.18 9.09 -16.47
C ILE A 90 -6.34 10.24 -17.05
N ALA A 91 -5.22 10.59 -16.41
CA ALA A 91 -4.35 11.66 -16.86
C ALA A 91 -3.84 11.41 -18.29
N ALA A 92 -3.49 10.16 -18.64
CA ALA A 92 -3.09 9.81 -20.00
C ALA A 92 -4.22 9.90 -21.04
N LYS A 93 -5.48 9.90 -20.62
CA LYS A 93 -6.65 10.07 -21.50
C LYS A 93 -7.07 11.52 -21.65
N VAL A 94 -6.88 12.34 -20.61
CA VAL A 94 -7.29 13.74 -20.57
C VAL A 94 -6.19 14.67 -21.09
N PHE A 95 -4.94 14.38 -20.76
CA PHE A 95 -3.78 15.18 -21.15
C PHE A 95 -3.02 14.47 -22.26
N ASP A 96 -2.92 15.11 -23.43
CA ASP A 96 -2.11 14.62 -24.56
C ASP A 96 -0.62 14.93 -24.35
N VAL A 97 -0.08 14.46 -23.22
CA VAL A 97 1.32 14.65 -22.83
C VAL A 97 2.01 13.30 -22.76
N ASP A 98 3.11 13.20 -23.50
CA ASP A 98 3.93 12.00 -23.67
C ASP A 98 4.32 11.32 -22.35
N PHE A 99 4.56 12.13 -21.31
CA PHE A 99 4.89 11.64 -19.97
C PHE A 99 3.74 10.85 -19.34
N PHE A 100 2.49 11.32 -19.41
CA PHE A 100 1.36 10.61 -18.81
C PHE A 100 1.08 9.29 -19.52
N GLY A 101 1.23 9.26 -20.84
CA GLY A 101 1.18 8.03 -21.62
C GLY A 101 2.23 7.01 -21.16
N LYS A 102 3.48 7.46 -20.94
CA LYS A 102 4.54 6.61 -20.40
C LYS A 102 4.27 6.20 -18.95
N ALA A 103 3.76 7.09 -18.10
CA ALA A 103 3.48 6.82 -16.69
C ALA A 103 2.27 5.90 -16.46
N ASN A 104 1.34 5.81 -17.43
CA ASN A 104 0.20 4.90 -17.39
C ASN A 104 0.63 3.42 -17.50
N PHE A 105 0.82 2.78 -16.36
CA PHE A 105 1.20 1.37 -16.27
C PHE A 105 0.02 0.40 -16.41
N LEU A 106 -1.24 0.86 -16.37
CA LEU A 106 -2.42 0.01 -16.64
C LEU A 106 -2.53 -0.40 -18.12
N SER A 107 -1.88 0.35 -19.02
CA SER A 107 -1.77 -0.01 -20.44
C SER A 107 -1.00 -1.31 -20.69
N ARG A 108 -0.22 -1.79 -19.70
CA ARG A 108 0.61 -2.99 -19.83
C ARG A 108 -0.16 -4.22 -19.36
N ASN A 109 -0.29 -5.22 -20.22
CA ASN A 109 -0.99 -6.47 -19.91
C ASN A 109 -0.46 -7.16 -18.63
N GLN A 110 0.85 -7.06 -18.37
CA GLN A 110 1.48 -7.69 -17.19
C GLN A 110 1.12 -7.04 -15.86
N THR A 111 0.61 -5.80 -15.85
CA THR A 111 0.22 -5.08 -14.63
C THR A 111 -1.01 -5.70 -13.96
N TRP A 112 -1.88 -6.33 -14.75
CA TRP A 112 -3.12 -6.90 -14.27
C TRP A 112 -2.91 -8.08 -13.32
N LEU A 113 -1.87 -8.88 -13.54
CA LEU A 113 -1.58 -10.04 -12.70
C LEU A 113 -1.19 -9.61 -11.27
N PRO A 114 -0.20 -8.71 -11.05
CA PRO A 114 0.09 -8.16 -9.73
C PRO A 114 -1.12 -7.49 -9.06
N LEU A 115 -1.90 -6.68 -9.80
CA LEU A 115 -3.06 -6.00 -9.22
C LEU A 115 -4.13 -6.98 -8.75
N PHE A 116 -4.42 -8.02 -9.54
CA PHE A 116 -5.37 -9.06 -9.15
C PHE A 116 -4.87 -9.83 -7.92
N THR A 117 -3.59 -10.24 -7.92
CA THR A 117 -3.01 -10.94 -6.76
C THR A 117 -3.02 -10.10 -5.50
N MET A 118 -2.76 -8.79 -5.62
CA MET A 118 -2.79 -7.86 -4.49
C MET A 118 -4.18 -7.80 -3.86
N LEU A 119 -5.25 -7.80 -4.67
CA LEU A 119 -6.62 -7.78 -4.19
C LEU A 119 -7.09 -9.15 -3.66
N ALA A 120 -6.62 -10.24 -4.26
CA ALA A 120 -7.03 -11.60 -3.87
C ALA A 120 -6.33 -12.10 -2.60
N ALA A 121 -5.11 -11.65 -2.34
CA ALA A 121 -4.28 -12.12 -1.20
C ALA A 121 -4.35 -11.20 0.03
N SER A 122 -5.00 -10.04 -0.06
CA SER A 122 -5.12 -9.03 1.01
C SER A 122 -6.22 -9.30 2.02
#